data_AF-A0A2H6BVU6-F1
#
_entry.id   AF-A0A2H6BVU6-F1
#
_cell.length_a   1.000
_cell.length_b   1.000
_cell.length_c   1.000
_cell.angle_alpha   90.00
_cell.angle_beta   90.00
_cell.angle_gamma   90.00
#
_symmetry.space_group_name_H-M   'P 1'
#
loop_
_entity.id
_entity.type
_entity.pdbx_description
1 polymer ?
#
loop_
_entity_poly.entity_id
_entity_poly.type
_entity_poly.pdbx_seq_one_letter_code
_entity_poly.pdbx_strand_id
1 'polypeptide(L)'
;MGLVAAKRIRELGKTGSFLIGFAVFIPVINAMVGILIAKVLGFEQGNALLFAVLCASASYIAVPAAMRMTVPEANPSLYVSMALALTFPFNIVIGIPLYLEMIKIIGRGV
;
A
#
# COMPACT_ATOMS: atom_id res chain seq x y z
N MET A 1 -3.39 -14.14 -8.17
CA MET A 1 -2.76 -12.79 -8.19
C MET A 1 -1.27 -12.83 -7.83
N GLY A 2 -0.81 -13.61 -6.84
CA GLY A 2 0.62 -13.74 -6.50
C GLY A 2 1.54 -14.22 -7.64
N LEU A 3 1.07 -15.18 -8.46
CA LEU A 3 1.78 -15.62 -9.68
C LEU A 3 1.94 -14.50 -10.74
N VAL A 4 0.99 -13.56 -10.78
CA VAL A 4 1.05 -12.39 -11.69
C VAL A 4 2.07 -11.37 -11.16
N ALA A 5 2.12 -11.15 -9.85
CA ALA A 5 3.15 -10.33 -9.21
C ALA A 5 4.57 -10.88 -9.46
N ALA A 6 4.77 -12.18 -9.26
CA ALA A 6 6.07 -12.84 -9.51
C ALA A 6 6.50 -12.75 -10.98
N LYS A 7 5.58 -12.94 -11.93
CA LYS A 7 5.88 -12.78 -13.38
C LYS A 7 6.24 -11.34 -13.75
N ARG A 8 5.71 -10.34 -13.02
CA ARG A 8 5.96 -8.91 -13.27
C ARG A 8 7.13 -8.32 -12.49
N ILE A 9 7.67 -9.02 -11.49
CA ILE A 9 8.90 -8.61 -10.80
C ILE A 9 10.05 -8.39 -11.78
N ARG A 10 10.15 -9.19 -12.85
CA ARG A 10 11.19 -9.02 -13.89
C ARG A 10 11.02 -7.70 -14.68
N GLU A 11 9.81 -7.15 -14.74
CA GLU A 11 9.53 -5.86 -15.38
C GLU A 11 9.90 -4.66 -14.48
N LEU A 12 10.07 -4.88 -13.17
CA LEU A 12 10.53 -3.83 -12.23
C LEU A 12 11.97 -3.38 -12.50
N GLY A 13 12.81 -4.21 -13.15
CA GLY A 13 14.18 -3.83 -13.49
C GLY A 13 14.29 -2.63 -14.44
N LYS A 14 13.20 -2.27 -15.14
CA LYS A 14 13.11 -1.06 -15.98
C LYS A 14 12.39 0.10 -15.28
N THR A 15 11.95 -0.10 -14.04
CA THR A 15 11.21 0.90 -13.26
C THR A 15 12.20 1.79 -12.52
N GLY A 16 12.05 3.11 -12.63
CA GLY A 16 12.96 4.06 -11.98
C GLY A 16 12.95 3.91 -10.45
N SER A 17 14.11 4.11 -9.82
CA SER A 17 14.30 4.02 -8.36
C SER A 17 13.32 4.90 -7.58
N PHE A 18 12.92 6.04 -8.15
CA PHE A 18 11.89 6.92 -7.60
C PHE A 18 10.56 6.19 -7.40
N LEU A 19 10.09 5.47 -8.41
CA LEU A 19 8.81 4.76 -8.34
C LEU A 19 8.87 3.66 -7.28
N ILE A 20 9.96 2.88 -7.26
CA ILE A 20 10.14 1.82 -6.25
C ILE A 20 10.08 2.41 -4.84
N GLY A 21 10.80 3.51 -4.60
CA GLY A 21 10.71 4.24 -3.33
C GLY A 21 9.28 4.69 -3.02
N PHE A 22 8.59 5.26 -4.00
CA PHE A 22 7.20 5.71 -3.86
C PHE A 22 6.25 4.58 -3.44
N ALA A 23 6.34 3.38 -4.05
CA ALA A 23 5.51 2.23 -3.66
C ALA A 23 5.72 1.74 -2.23
N VAL A 24 6.86 2.06 -1.61
CA VAL A 24 7.21 1.64 -0.26
C VAL A 24 6.89 2.72 0.75
N PHE A 25 7.26 3.97 0.47
CA PHE A 25 7.10 5.08 1.42
C PHE A 25 5.65 5.57 1.54
N ILE A 26 4.91 5.63 0.42
CA ILE A 26 3.55 6.17 0.43
C ILE A 26 2.59 5.34 1.30
N PRO A 27 2.60 4.00 1.25
CA PRO A 27 1.81 3.20 2.19
C PRO A 27 2.05 3.54 3.65
N VAL A 28 3.30 3.77 4.05
CA VAL A 28 3.67 4.10 5.44
C VAL A 28 3.14 5.48 5.83
N ILE A 29 3.27 6.47 4.94
CA ILE A 29 2.73 7.82 5.15
C ILE A 29 1.20 7.75 5.31
N ASN A 30 0.51 7.02 4.43
CA ASN A 30 -0.93 6.87 4.51
C ASN A 30 -1.38 6.11 5.77
N ALA A 31 -0.64 5.06 6.17
CA ALA A 31 -0.89 4.36 7.43
C ALA A 31 -0.79 5.32 8.62
N MET A 32 0.26 6.15 8.65
CA MET A 32 0.46 7.12 9.73
C MET A 32 -0.71 8.11 9.82
N VAL A 33 -1.16 8.65 8.69
CA VAL A 33 -2.36 9.51 8.65
C VAL A 33 -3.59 8.77 9.15
N GLY A 34 -3.80 7.51 8.70
CA GLY A 34 -4.90 6.68 9.16
C GLY A 34 -4.88 6.41 10.67
N ILE A 35 -3.70 6.14 11.24
CA ILE A 35 -3.51 5.92 12.69
C ILE A 35 -3.82 7.19 13.47
N LEU A 36 -3.38 8.36 13.00
CA LEU A 36 -3.69 9.64 13.65
C LEU A 36 -5.19 9.92 13.65
N ILE A 37 -5.89 9.61 12.54
CA ILE A 37 -7.35 9.72 12.46
C ILE A 37 -8.01 8.73 13.41
N ALA A 38 -7.61 7.47 13.41
CA ALA A 38 -8.15 6.44 14.30
C ALA A 38 -8.01 6.81 15.78
N LYS A 39 -6.88 7.45 16.14
CA LYS A 39 -6.66 8.01 17.48
C LYS A 39 -7.64 9.11 17.85
N VAL A 40 -7.87 10.07 16.95
CA VAL A 40 -8.85 11.14 17.17
C VAL A 40 -10.27 10.58 17.30
N LEU A 41 -10.58 9.51 16.58
CA LEU A 41 -11.87 8.83 16.63
C LEU A 41 -12.02 7.83 17.79
N GLY A 42 -10.98 7.60 18.60
CA GLY A 42 -11.01 6.69 19.74
C GLY A 42 -11.23 5.23 19.35
N PHE A 43 -10.69 4.79 18.22
CA PHE A 43 -10.77 3.38 17.81
C PHE A 43 -9.98 2.50 18.78
N GLU A 44 -10.44 1.26 18.98
CA GLU A 44 -9.63 0.23 19.62
C GLU A 44 -8.49 -0.24 18.69
N GLN A 45 -7.38 -0.72 19.26
CA GLN A 45 -6.17 -1.15 18.55
C GLN A 45 -6.43 -2.01 17.31
N GLY A 46 -7.32 -3.01 17.40
CA GLY A 46 -7.65 -3.89 16.28
C GLY A 46 -8.31 -3.14 15.11
N ASN A 47 -9.25 -2.26 15.42
CA ASN A 47 -9.95 -1.44 14.42
C ASN A 47 -9.02 -0.40 13.81
N ALA A 48 -8.13 0.20 14.60
CA ALA A 48 -7.12 1.12 14.11
C ALA A 48 -6.11 0.42 13.18
N LEU A 49 -5.70 -0.81 13.48
CA LEU A 49 -4.84 -1.59 12.60
C LEU A 49 -5.53 -1.86 11.26
N LEU A 50 -6.79 -2.32 11.30
CA LEU A 50 -7.56 -2.57 10.09
C LEU A 50 -7.70 -1.29 9.25
N PHE A 51 -8.03 -0.17 9.90
CA PHE A 51 -8.15 1.12 9.25
C PHE A 51 -6.83 1.60 8.63
N ALA A 52 -5.71 1.47 9.35
CA ALA A 52 -4.38 1.82 8.85
C ALA A 52 -4.00 0.98 7.62
N VAL A 53 -4.27 -0.32 7.62
CA VAL A 53 -4.03 -1.22 6.47
C VAL A 53 -4.87 -0.80 5.26
N LEU A 54 -6.12 -0.39 5.48
CA LEU A 54 -6.98 0.13 4.41
C LEU A 54 -6.42 1.43 3.82
N CYS A 55 -6.00 2.38 4.66
CA CYS A 55 -5.39 3.63 4.21
C CYS A 55 -4.07 3.40 3.44
N ALA A 56 -3.25 2.45 3.89
CA ALA A 56 -1.96 2.13 3.31
C ALA A 56 -2.04 1.33 1.99
N SER A 57 -3.18 0.71 1.72
CA SER A 57 -3.34 -0.20 0.59
C SER A 57 -3.65 0.54 -0.71
N ALA A 58 -3.06 0.08 -1.81
CA ALA A 58 -3.50 0.46 -3.14
C ALA A 58 -4.74 -0.34 -3.55
N SER A 59 -5.49 0.16 -4.53
CA SER A 59 -6.52 -0.65 -5.19
C SER A 59 -5.85 -1.63 -6.15
N TYR A 60 -5.81 -2.90 -5.75
CA TYR A 60 -5.08 -3.96 -6.47
C TYR A 60 -5.82 -4.52 -7.70
N ILE A 61 -7.11 -4.18 -7.86
CA ILE A 61 -7.99 -4.76 -8.87
C ILE A 61 -8.69 -3.67 -9.67
N ALA A 62 -9.51 -2.85 -9.00
CA ALA A 62 -10.40 -1.91 -9.66
C ALA A 62 -9.66 -0.76 -10.34
N VAL A 63 -8.67 -0.15 -9.68
CA VAL A 63 -7.89 0.95 -10.28
C VAL A 63 -7.09 0.49 -11.50
N PRO A 64 -6.35 -0.64 -11.48
CA PRO A 64 -5.69 -1.13 -12.68
C PRO A 64 -6.64 -1.37 -13.87
N ALA A 65 -7.85 -1.86 -13.61
CA ALA A 65 -8.86 -2.05 -14.65
C ALA A 65 -9.40 -0.70 -15.16
N ALA A 66 -9.74 0.22 -14.25
CA ALA A 66 -10.20 1.56 -14.59
C ALA A 66 -9.15 2.34 -15.41
N MET A 67 -7.89 2.35 -14.98
CA MET A 67 -6.79 3.03 -15.67
C MET A 67 -6.61 2.55 -17.11
N ARG A 68 -6.80 1.25 -17.39
CA ARG A 68 -6.76 0.73 -18.78
C ARG A 68 -7.83 1.35 -19.66
N MET A 69 -8.99 1.68 -19.09
CA MET A 69 -10.14 2.21 -19.82
C MET A 69 -10.10 3.74 -19.90
N THR A 70 -9.63 4.40 -18.83
CA THR A 70 -9.71 5.86 -18.69
C THR A 70 -8.44 6.59 -19.10
N VAL A 71 -7.28 5.94 -19.04
CA VAL A 71 -5.98 6.50 -19.42
C VAL A 71 -5.17 5.46 -20.21
N PRO A 72 -5.60 5.13 -21.44
CA PRO A 72 -5.00 4.04 -22.23
C PRO A 72 -3.53 4.28 -22.61
N GLU A 73 -3.07 5.53 -22.61
CA GLU A 73 -1.67 5.91 -22.85
C GLU A 73 -0.75 5.56 -21.67
N ALA A 74 -1.32 5.34 -20.47
CA ALA A 74 -0.55 4.98 -19.29
C ALA A 74 0.00 3.56 -19.41
N ASN A 75 1.30 3.38 -19.13
CA ASN A 75 1.96 2.08 -19.24
C ASN A 75 1.40 1.07 -18.21
N PRO A 76 0.71 -0.01 -18.65
CA PRO A 76 0.13 -1.00 -17.76
C PRO A 76 1.14 -1.77 -16.92
N SER A 77 2.35 -1.94 -17.42
CA SER A 77 3.41 -2.60 -16.66
C SER A 77 3.82 -1.79 -15.44
N LEU A 78 3.73 -0.46 -15.46
CA LEU A 78 4.08 0.36 -14.30
C LEU A 78 3.02 0.22 -13.21
N TYR A 79 1.81 0.74 -13.40
CA TYR A 79 0.83 0.82 -12.31
C TYR A 79 0.40 -0.57 -11.79
N VAL A 80 0.33 -1.61 -12.64
CA VAL A 80 0.03 -2.98 -12.20
C VAL A 80 1.16 -3.55 -11.34
N SER A 81 2.41 -3.40 -11.77
CA SER A 81 3.55 -3.96 -11.02
C SER A 81 3.80 -3.21 -9.72
N MET A 82 3.68 -1.88 -9.75
CA MET A 82 3.78 -1.05 -8.55
C MET A 82 2.75 -1.45 -7.48
N ALA A 83 1.50 -1.69 -7.88
CA ALA A 83 0.45 -2.12 -6.95
C ALA A 83 0.63 -3.57 -6.49
N LEU A 84 0.78 -4.53 -7.42
CA LEU A 84 0.71 -5.97 -7.12
C LEU A 84 2.06 -6.60 -6.73
N ALA A 85 3.16 -6.13 -7.29
CA ALA A 85 4.48 -6.72 -7.10
C ALA A 85 5.31 -6.01 -6.02
N LEU A 86 4.99 -4.76 -5.69
CA LEU A 86 5.67 -4.00 -4.64
C LEU A 86 4.73 -3.68 -3.48
N THR A 87 3.73 -2.84 -3.70
CA THR A 87 2.89 -2.29 -2.62
C THR A 87 2.16 -3.39 -1.85
N PHE A 88 1.52 -4.34 -2.55
CA PHE A 88 0.82 -5.46 -1.94
C PHE A 88 1.73 -6.33 -1.06
N PRO A 89 2.82 -6.95 -1.56
CA PRO A 89 3.68 -7.77 -0.74
C PRO A 89 4.38 -6.97 0.36
N PHE A 90 4.76 -5.71 0.12
CA PHE A 90 5.29 -4.83 1.16
C PHE A 90 4.28 -4.67 2.30
N ASN A 91 3.03 -4.32 1.99
CA ASN A 91 1.99 -4.12 3.00
C ASN A 91 1.75 -5.38 3.83
N ILE A 92 1.74 -6.55 3.20
CA ILE A 92 1.50 -7.82 3.90
C ILE A 92 2.69 -8.21 4.79
N VAL A 93 3.91 -8.17 4.27
CA VAL A 93 5.09 -8.72 4.95
C VAL A 93 5.68 -7.74 5.96
N ILE A 94 5.72 -6.45 5.62
CA ILE A 94 6.40 -5.41 6.41
C ILE A 94 5.38 -4.41 6.97
N GLY A 95 4.44 -3.97 6.14
CA GLY A 95 3.47 -2.93 6.49
C GLY A 95 2.64 -3.30 7.72
N ILE A 96 1.94 -4.44 7.71
CA ILE A 96 1.07 -4.85 8.83
C ILE A 96 1.82 -4.87 10.18
N PRO A 97 2.98 -5.56 10.32
CA PRO A 97 3.78 -5.49 11.53
C PRO A 97 4.20 -4.06 11.91
N LEU A 98 4.67 -3.27 10.93
CA LEU A 98 5.10 -1.89 11.15
C LEU A 98 3.94 -1.00 11.64
N TYR A 99 2.76 -1.15 11.06
CA TYR A 99 1.57 -0.34 11.38
C TYR A 99 1.09 -0.66 12.80
N LEU A 100 1.13 -1.94 13.19
CA LEU A 100 0.84 -2.36 14.56
C LEU A 100 1.79 -1.73 15.57
N GLU A 101 3.09 -1.71 15.30
CA GLU A 101 4.06 -1.06 16.19
C GLU A 101 3.88 0.46 16.24
N MET A 102 3.57 1.11 15.11
CA MET A 102 3.25 2.55 15.10
C MET A 102 2.00 2.87 15.93
N ILE A 103 0.97 2.02 15.91
CA ILE A 103 -0.22 2.18 16.76
C ILE A 103 0.17 2.09 18.24
N LYS A 104 0.99 1.11 18.64
CA LYS A 104 1.44 0.97 20.03
C LYS A 104 2.25 2.18 20.51
N ILE A 105 3.06 2.78 19.64
CA ILE A 105 3.94 3.90 19.99
C ILE A 105 3.18 5.23 19.98
N ILE A 106 2.49 5.54 18.89
CA ILE A 106 1.92 6.87 18.61
C ILE A 106 0.43 6.92 18.96
N GLY A 107 -0.25 5.78 18.81
CA GLY A 107 -1.66 5.58 19.14
C GLY A 107 -1.94 5.37 20.63
N ARG A 108 -1.11 5.84 21.58
CA ARG A 108 -1.48 5.81 23.01
C ARG A 108 -2.90 6.39 23.20
N GLY A 109 -3.85 5.55 23.64
CA GLY A 109 -5.28 5.88 23.73
C GLY A 109 -6.18 5.19 22.68
N VAL A 110 -5.57 4.44 21.76
CA VAL A 110 -6.17 3.47 20.82
C VAL A 110 -6.01 2.07 21.40
#